data_AF-A0A7S4GCY1-F1
#
_entry.id   AF-A0A7S4GCY1-F1
#
_cell.length_a   1.000
_cell.length_b   1.000
_cell.length_c   1.000
_cell.angle_alpha   90.00
_cell.angle_beta   90.00
_cell.angle_gamma   90.00
#
_symmetry.space_group_name_H-M   'P 1'
#
loop_
_entity.id
_entity.type
_entity.pdbx_description
1 polymer ?
#
loop_
_entity_poly.entity_id
_entity_poly.type
_entity_poly.pdbx_seq_one_letter_code
_entity_poly.pdbx_strand_id
1 'polypeptide(L)'
;DLDPLDPLWNGLRVRIGMHTGEPEVQFDEVTKGYDYYGSPVNVAARVESVGKGGQILCTEPTLLTAGSLAGLTSVSLGMVNLKGVAEPVEVFRLTPVCLTGRVYGSLQGHKDEENGGDDSDDDNGATME
;
A
#
# COMPACT_ATOMS: atom_id res chain seq x y z
N ASP A 1 3.70 -21.15 25.64
CA ASP A 1 4.81 -21.82 24.94
C ASP A 1 4.34 -22.21 23.55
N LEU A 2 4.89 -21.58 22.51
CA LEU A 2 4.56 -21.90 21.12
C LEU A 2 5.36 -23.14 20.71
N ASP A 3 4.71 -24.13 20.10
CA ASP A 3 5.34 -25.33 19.58
C ASP A 3 6.37 -24.94 18.48
N PRO A 4 7.65 -25.32 18.59
CA PRO A 4 8.66 -25.03 17.57
C PRO A 4 8.40 -25.70 16.21
N LEU A 5 7.40 -26.59 16.11
CA LEU A 5 6.96 -27.21 14.86
C LEU A 5 5.77 -26.54 14.21
N ASP A 6 5.17 -25.50 14.82
CA ASP A 6 4.10 -24.76 14.16
C ASP A 6 4.72 -23.98 12.99
N PRO A 7 4.40 -24.33 11.73
CA PRO A 7 5.15 -23.81 10.61
C PRO A 7 4.87 -22.31 10.48
N LEU A 8 5.93 -21.48 10.53
CA LEU A 8 5.86 -20.03 10.28
C LEU A 8 5.06 -19.70 9.00
N TRP A 9 5.01 -20.65 8.07
CA TRP A 9 4.24 -20.59 6.83
C TRP A 9 3.41 -21.85 6.64
N ASN A 10 2.09 -21.69 6.48
CA ASN A 10 1.20 -22.79 6.11
C ASN A 10 0.11 -22.28 5.15
N GLY A 11 -0.22 -23.08 4.14
CA GLY A 11 -1.29 -22.77 3.19
C GLY A 11 -1.08 -21.51 2.34
N LEU A 12 -2.21 -20.92 1.92
CA LEU A 12 -2.25 -19.73 1.06
C LEU A 12 -1.71 -18.50 1.80
N ARG A 13 -0.88 -17.71 1.11
CA ARG A 13 -0.22 -16.52 1.68
C ARG A 13 -0.88 -15.24 1.17
N VAL A 14 -1.83 -14.72 1.94
CA VAL A 14 -2.55 -13.48 1.64
C VAL A 14 -1.72 -12.27 2.04
N ARG A 15 -1.60 -11.28 1.15
CA ARG A 15 -1.02 -9.97 1.48
C ARG A 15 -2.15 -9.02 1.85
N ILE A 16 -1.93 -8.19 2.87
CA ILE A 16 -2.96 -7.31 3.43
C ILE A 16 -2.39 -5.89 3.51
N GLY A 17 -3.13 -4.91 3.01
CA GLY A 17 -2.85 -3.49 3.17
C GLY A 17 -4.03 -2.78 3.82
N MET A 18 -3.72 -1.88 4.76
CA MET A 18 -4.72 -1.13 5.51
C MET A 18 -4.40 0.36 5.49
N HIS A 19 -5.43 1.17 5.31
CA HIS A 19 -5.37 2.61 5.46
C HIS A 19 -6.67 3.11 6.10
N THR A 20 -6.59 4.22 6.83
CA THR A 20 -7.73 4.87 7.47
C THR A 20 -7.82 6.29 6.96
N GLY A 21 -9.00 6.66 6.47
CA GLY A 21 -9.33 8.00 5.98
C GLY A 21 -10.83 8.12 5.72
N GLU A 22 -11.25 9.26 5.17
CA GLU A 22 -12.65 9.55 4.85
C GLU A 22 -12.93 9.29 3.36
N PRO A 23 -13.57 8.16 3.00
CA PRO A 23 -13.90 7.87 1.61
C PRO A 23 -15.19 8.56 1.16
N GLU A 24 -15.36 8.67 -0.15
CA GLU A 24 -16.65 8.99 -0.76
C GLU A 24 -17.50 7.72 -0.79
N VAL A 25 -18.66 7.75 -0.12
CA VAL A 25 -19.54 6.58 0.01
C VAL A 25 -20.71 6.72 -0.97
N GLN A 26 -20.89 5.73 -1.83
CA GLN A 26 -21.98 5.69 -2.80
C GLN A 26 -22.84 4.44 -2.60
N PHE A 27 -24.16 4.61 -2.59
CA PHE A 27 -25.10 3.51 -2.56
C PHE A 27 -25.50 3.12 -3.99
N ASP A 28 -25.42 1.84 -4.31
CA ASP A 28 -25.87 1.29 -5.59
C ASP A 28 -27.30 0.76 -5.47
N GLU A 29 -28.22 1.37 -6.21
CA GLU A 29 -29.63 1.01 -6.19
C GLU A 29 -29.93 -0.38 -6.76
N VAL A 30 -29.07 -0.93 -7.60
CA VAL A 30 -29.25 -2.24 -8.23
C VAL A 30 -28.72 -3.34 -7.30
N THR A 31 -27.47 -3.22 -6.85
CA THR A 31 -26.85 -4.23 -5.98
C THR A 31 -27.29 -4.13 -4.53
N LYS A 32 -27.92 -3.01 -4.14
CA LYS A 32 -28.28 -2.66 -2.75
C LYS A 32 -27.06 -2.62 -1.82
N GLY A 33 -25.87 -2.42 -2.37
CA GLY A 33 -24.60 -2.34 -1.67
C GLY A 33 -24.08 -0.91 -1.55
N TYR A 34 -23.01 -0.75 -0.76
CA TYR A 34 -22.23 0.49 -0.68
C TYR A 34 -20.85 0.27 -1.28
N ASP A 35 -20.45 1.20 -2.12
CA ASP A 35 -19.10 1.30 -2.65
C ASP A 35 -18.37 2.50 -2.03
N TYR A 36 -17.06 2.36 -1.90
CA TYR A 36 -16.17 3.37 -1.35
C TYR A 36 -15.20 3.84 -2.43
N TYR A 37 -15.12 5.14 -2.62
CA TYR A 37 -14.27 5.79 -3.61
C TYR A 37 -13.36 6.84 -2.97
N GLY A 38 -12.46 7.39 -3.79
CA GLY A 38 -11.56 8.47 -3.40
C GLY A 38 -10.18 8.00 -2.95
N SER A 39 -9.38 8.98 -2.53
CA SER A 39 -7.96 8.78 -2.20
C SER A 39 -7.72 7.69 -1.13
N PRO A 40 -8.48 7.62 -0.02
CA PRO A 40 -8.21 6.62 1.03
C PRO A 40 -8.29 5.17 0.53
N VAL A 41 -9.23 4.86 -0.37
CA VAL A 41 -9.38 3.52 -0.96
C VAL A 41 -8.20 3.19 -1.87
N ASN A 42 -7.76 4.17 -2.66
CA ASN A 42 -6.58 4.03 -3.50
C ASN A 42 -5.32 3.79 -2.65
N VAL A 43 -5.11 4.57 -1.58
CA VAL A 43 -3.97 4.38 -0.67
C VAL A 43 -4.00 2.98 -0.05
N ALA A 44 -5.15 2.51 0.47
CA ALA A 44 -5.28 1.17 1.02
C ALA A 44 -4.86 0.08 0.00
N ALA A 45 -5.36 0.19 -1.23
CA ALA A 45 -5.02 -0.74 -2.31
C ALA A 45 -3.53 -0.66 -2.70
N ARG A 46 -2.92 0.54 -2.70
CA ARG A 46 -1.49 0.68 -3.01
C ARG A 46 -0.59 0.15 -1.90
N VAL A 47 -0.96 0.32 -0.63
CA VAL A 47 -0.27 -0.28 0.51
C VAL A 47 -0.32 -1.80 0.44
N GLU A 48 -1.47 -2.38 0.06
CA GLU A 48 -1.58 -3.83 -0.19
C GLU A 48 -0.64 -4.29 -1.29
N SER A 49 -0.58 -3.53 -2.39
CA SER A 49 0.14 -3.91 -3.60
C SER A 49 1.66 -4.03 -3.42
N VAL A 50 2.24 -3.26 -2.49
CA VAL A 50 3.68 -3.33 -2.18
C VAL A 50 4.02 -4.48 -1.22
N GLY A 51 3.02 -5.08 -0.57
CA GLY A 51 3.17 -6.17 0.37
C GLY A 51 3.46 -7.52 -0.28
N LYS A 52 4.04 -8.43 0.50
CA LYS A 52 4.28 -9.83 0.13
C LYS A 52 3.25 -10.77 0.78
N GLY A 53 3.11 -11.98 0.24
CA GLY A 53 2.19 -12.96 0.82
C GLY A 53 2.48 -13.23 2.30
N GLY A 54 1.44 -13.17 3.14
CA GLY A 54 1.48 -13.30 4.59
C GLY A 54 1.90 -12.03 5.34
N GLN A 55 2.22 -10.95 4.62
CA GLN A 55 2.59 -9.66 5.18
C GLN A 55 1.35 -8.79 5.41
N ILE A 56 1.31 -8.12 6.55
CA ILE A 56 0.28 -7.13 6.89
C ILE A 56 0.96 -5.78 6.96
N LEU A 57 0.48 -4.86 6.13
CA LEU A 57 0.98 -3.49 6.05
C LEU A 57 -0.14 -2.52 6.41
N CYS A 58 0.21 -1.44 7.11
CA CYS A 58 -0.70 -0.34 7.37
C CYS A 58 -0.01 1.01 7.29
N THR A 59 -0.80 2.06 7.10
CA THR A 59 -0.33 3.45 7.21
C THR A 59 -0.40 3.96 8.65
N GLU A 60 0.27 5.07 8.96
CA GLU A 60 0.21 5.72 10.28
C GLU A 60 -1.23 6.00 10.77
N PRO A 61 -2.16 6.57 9.98
CA PRO A 61 -3.54 6.81 10.44
C PRO A 61 -4.24 5.56 10.99
N THR A 62 -3.98 4.40 10.39
CA THR A 62 -4.52 3.13 10.86
C THR A 62 -3.95 2.73 12.20
N LEU A 63 -2.64 2.89 12.40
CA LEU A 63 -1.98 2.55 13.65
C LEU A 63 -2.47 3.46 14.79
N LEU A 64 -2.60 4.76 14.52
CA LEU A 64 -3.11 5.73 15.49
C LEU A 64 -4.56 5.44 15.88
N THR A 65 -5.39 5.10 14.89
CA THR A 65 -6.82 4.78 15.11
C THR A 65 -6.99 3.46 15.88
N ALA A 66 -6.16 2.45 15.58
CA ALA A 66 -6.22 1.15 16.24
C ALA A 66 -5.70 1.19 17.68
N GLY A 67 -4.75 2.09 17.98
CA GLY A 67 -4.08 2.15 19.27
C GLY A 67 -3.20 0.93 19.54
N SER A 68 -2.91 0.67 20.82
CA SER A 68 -2.10 -0.48 21.23
C SER A 68 -2.91 -1.78 21.21
N LEU A 69 -2.41 -2.78 20.49
CA LEU A 69 -3.02 -4.10 20.37
C LEU A 69 -2.13 -5.16 21.02
N ALA A 70 -2.66 -5.84 22.04
CA ALA A 70 -1.92 -6.90 22.73
C ALA A 70 -1.58 -8.06 21.77
N GLY A 71 -0.34 -8.54 21.82
CA GLY A 71 0.12 -9.64 20.97
C GLY A 71 0.46 -9.26 19.52
N LEU A 72 0.48 -7.96 19.21
CA LEU A 72 0.90 -7.41 17.91
C LEU A 72 2.12 -6.51 18.09
N THR A 73 3.07 -6.63 17.16
CA THR A 73 4.20 -5.69 17.04
C THR A 73 4.05 -4.89 15.75
N SER A 74 4.41 -3.61 15.80
CA SER A 74 4.50 -2.75 14.62
C SER A 74 5.95 -2.30 14.42
N VAL A 75 6.39 -2.25 13.16
CA VAL A 75 7.71 -1.76 12.77
C VAL A 75 7.53 -0.83 11.57
N SER A 76 8.04 0.40 11.66
CA SER A 76 8.08 1.29 10.50
C SER A 76 9.04 0.74 9.45
N LEU A 77 8.60 0.71 8.20
CA LEU A 77 9.39 0.38 7.02
C LEU A 77 9.82 1.64 6.26
N GLY A 78 9.52 2.83 6.79
CA GLY A 78 9.84 4.13 6.20
C GLY A 78 8.80 4.66 5.22
N MET A 79 9.13 5.79 4.59
CA MET A 79 8.33 6.45 3.57
C MET A 79 8.39 5.71 2.24
N VAL A 80 7.23 5.44 1.63
CA VAL A 80 7.10 4.71 0.37
C VAL A 80 6.31 5.54 -0.64
N ASN A 81 6.88 5.75 -1.82
CA ASN A 81 6.16 6.35 -2.96
C ASN A 81 5.21 5.32 -3.54
N LEU A 82 3.91 5.57 -3.36
CA LEU A 82 2.83 4.71 -3.83
C LEU A 82 2.33 5.23 -5.17
N LYS A 83 2.15 4.35 -6.16
CA LYS A 83 1.70 4.75 -7.50
C LYS A 83 0.36 5.50 -7.43
N GLY A 84 0.36 6.75 -7.91
CA GLY A 84 -0.83 7.61 -7.96
C GLY A 84 -1.21 8.25 -6.62
N VAL A 85 -0.32 8.18 -5.62
CA VAL A 85 -0.42 8.95 -4.37
C VAL A 85 0.63 10.06 -4.46
N ALA A 86 0.20 11.32 -4.30
CA ALA A 86 1.07 12.47 -4.53
C ALA A 86 2.23 12.54 -3.54
N GLU A 87 1.96 12.26 -2.26
CA GLU A 87 2.96 12.33 -1.20
C GLU A 87 3.42 10.92 -0.79
N PRO A 88 4.70 10.75 -0.41
CA PRO A 88 5.18 9.51 0.18
C PRO A 88 4.38 9.15 1.42
N VAL A 89 4.05 7.86 1.58
CA VAL A 89 3.28 7.37 2.72
C VAL A 89 4.17 6.52 3.62
N GLU A 90 4.19 6.80 4.91
CA GLU A 90 4.89 5.93 5.86
C GLU A 90 4.14 4.60 6.02
N VAL A 91 4.85 3.50 5.80
CA VAL A 91 4.29 2.15 5.86
C VAL A 91 4.84 1.40 7.05
N PHE A 92 3.96 0.77 7.82
CA PHE A 92 4.27 -0.04 8.97
C PHE A 92 3.95 -1.50 8.69
N ARG A 93 4.82 -2.40 9.14
CA ARG A 93 4.52 -3.83 9.18
C ARG A 93 3.90 -4.19 10.51
N LEU A 94 2.74 -4.83 10.46
CA LEU A 94 2.10 -5.43 11.62
C LEU A 94 2.42 -6.92 11.68
N THR A 95 2.93 -7.40 12.81
CA THR A 95 3.33 -8.80 12.99
C THR A 95 2.82 -9.34 14.34
N PRO A 96 1.94 -10.35 14.34
CA PRO A 96 1.60 -11.07 15.55
C PRO A 96 2.87 -11.61 16.21
N VAL A 97 2.98 -11.51 17.54
CA VAL A 97 4.20 -11.87 18.28
C VAL A 97 4.65 -13.31 17.97
N CYS A 98 3.72 -14.24 17.81
CA CYS A 98 4.00 -15.64 17.45
C CYS A 98 4.57 -15.83 16.04
N LEU A 99 4.50 -14.82 15.16
CA LEU A 99 4.94 -14.86 13.77
C LEU A 99 6.14 -13.95 13.49
N THR A 100 6.79 -13.44 14.54
CA THR A 100 7.95 -12.53 14.43
C THR A 100 9.12 -13.14 13.64
N GLY A 101 9.19 -14.47 13.55
CA GLY A 101 10.17 -15.17 12.71
C GLY A 101 9.96 -15.06 11.20
N ARG A 102 8.86 -14.45 10.72
CA ARG A 102 8.62 -14.27 9.28
C ARG A 102 9.52 -13.18 8.70
N VAL A 103 10.22 -13.54 7.62
CA VAL A 103 11.07 -12.62 6.84
C VAL A 103 10.42 -12.35 5.49
N TYR A 104 10.48 -11.09 5.05
CA TYR A 104 9.95 -10.62 3.78
C TYR A 104 11.06 -9.91 3.01
N GLY A 105 11.02 -9.95 1.67
CA GLY A 105 11.91 -9.12 0.85
C GLY A 105 11.58 -7.63 0.95
N SER A 106 12.41 -6.77 0.37
CA SER A 106 12.19 -5.33 0.34
C SER A 106 10.86 -4.96 -0.33
N LEU A 107 10.24 -3.86 0.14
CA LEU A 107 9.10 -3.26 -0.54
C LEU A 107 9.53 -2.71 -1.91
N GLN A 108 8.71 -2.91 -2.92
CA GLN A 108 8.90 -2.32 -4.25
C GLN A 108 8.06 -1.05 -4.31
N GLY A 109 8.64 0.09 -3.95
CA GLY A 109 8.02 1.40 -4.17
C GLY A 109 7.99 1.76 -5.66
N HIS A 110 7.15 2.74 -6.02
CA HIS A 110 7.21 3.36 -7.33
C HIS A 110 8.44 4.27 -7.38
N LYS A 111 9.29 4.13 -8.41
CA LYS A 111 10.30 5.14 -8.70
C LYS A 111 9.59 6.22 -9.50
N ASP A 112 9.63 7.46 -9.05
CA ASP A 112 9.17 8.57 -9.85
C ASP A 112 10.10 8.64 -11.08
N GLU A 113 9.56 8.34 -12.26
CA GLU A 113 10.22 8.73 -13.50
C GLU A 113 10.13 10.26 -13.56
N GLU A 114 11.26 10.95 -13.36
CA GLU A 114 11.40 12.35 -13.70
C GLU A 114 11.07 12.51 -15.19
N ASN A 115 9.86 12.98 -15.47
CA ASN A 115 9.37 13.19 -16.82
C ASN A 115 9.97 14.51 -17.35
N GLY A 116 11.20 14.45 -17.85
CA GLY A 116 11.82 15.52 -18.63
C GLY A 116 11.30 15.47 -20.07
N GLY A 117 10.15 16.10 -20.31
CA GLY A 117 9.68 16.38 -21.67
C GLY A 117 10.46 17.56 -22.26
N ASP A 118 11.23 17.30 -23.31
CA ASP A 118 11.80 18.32 -24.19
C ASP A 118 11.11 18.19 -25.55
N ASP A 119 9.88 18.71 -25.64
CA ASP A 119 9.20 18.93 -26.91
C ASP A 119 9.87 20.14 -27.59
N SER A 120 10.92 19.86 -28.36
CA SER A 120 11.45 20.82 -29.33
C SER A 120 10.57 20.75 -30.59
N ASP A 121 9.77 21.79 -30.77
CA ASP A 121 9.01 22.05 -32.00
C ASP A 121 9.97 22.27 -33.18
N ASP A 122 10.29 21.21 -33.92
CA ASP A 122 10.84 21.29 -35.28
C ASP A 122 9.68 21.57 -36.26
N ASP A 123 9.29 22.84 -36.43
CA ASP A 123 8.48 23.27 -37.59
C ASP A 123 9.41 23.72 -38.72
N ASN A 124 9.51 22.86 -39.71
CA ASN A 124 10.42 22.92 -40.84
C ASN A 124 9.89 23.92 -41.87
N GLY A 125 10.70 24.94 -42.18
CA GLY A 125 10.38 26.00 -43.13
C GLY A 125 9.97 25.48 -44.51
N ALA A 126 8.78 25.89 -44.96
CA ALA A 126 8.35 25.72 -46.34
C ALA A 126 9.13 26.68 -47.26
N THR A 127 10.04 26.13 -48.06
CA THR A 127 10.63 26.80 -49.22
C THR A 127 9.62 26.86 -50.36
N MET A 128 9.40 28.07 -50.88
CA MET A 128 8.76 28.31 -52.18
C MET A 128 9.74 27.98 -53.31
N GLU A 129 9.29 27.19 -54.29
CA GLU A 129 9.52 27.38 -55.74
C GLU A 129 8.54 26.53 -56.55
#